data_AF-A0A9W9ZBF5-F1
#
_entry.id   AF-A0A9W9ZBF5-F1
#
_cell.length_a   1.000
_cell.length_b   1.000
_cell.length_c   1.000
_cell.angle_alpha   90.00
_cell.angle_beta   90.00
_cell.angle_gamma   90.00
#
_symmetry.space_group_name_H-M   'P 1'
#
loop_
_entity.id
_entity.type
_entity.pdbx_description
1 polymer ?
#
loop_
_entity_poly.entity_id
_entity_poly.type
_entity_poly.pdbx_seq_one_letter_code
_entity_poly.pdbx_strand_id
1 'polypeptide(L)'
;MPFGSSSFDLDKVGYLIVEQALADYAVLVTELKIQFKATQSKVVAFGGSYGGILSAYMRFKYPNVIDAALAASAPIYMLTFKGSQREFFFFAVTEDFLNADPDCPGYVVTAFEMLEMLKNQGSKGLAELSRLFKLCKPL
;
A
#
# COMPACT_ATOMS: atom_id res chain seq x y z
N MET A 1 13.39 14.03 3.32
CA MET A 1 12.73 13.88 4.64
C MET A 1 12.99 15.13 5.48
N PRO A 2 12.05 15.57 6.33
CA PRO A 2 12.07 16.89 6.97
C PRO A 2 13.23 17.13 7.96
N PHE A 3 13.88 16.07 8.46
CA PHE A 3 15.01 16.18 9.40
C PHE A 3 16.34 15.67 8.81
N GLY A 4 16.46 15.63 7.47
CA GLY A 4 17.67 15.12 6.81
C GLY A 4 17.95 13.65 7.16
N SER A 5 19.22 13.31 7.43
CA SER A 5 19.64 11.96 7.81
C SER A 5 19.05 11.47 9.13
N SER A 6 18.71 12.38 10.04
CA SER A 6 18.08 12.08 11.35
C SER A 6 16.58 11.77 11.28
N SER A 7 15.99 11.75 10.08
CA SER A 7 14.53 11.55 9.96
C SER A 7 14.05 10.17 10.41
N PHE A 8 14.95 9.20 10.50
CA PHE A 8 14.67 7.85 10.99
C PHE A 8 15.06 7.64 12.46
N ASP A 9 15.54 8.69 13.14
CA ASP A 9 15.76 8.65 14.58
C ASP A 9 14.40 8.44 15.28
N LEU A 10 14.40 7.67 16.38
CA LEU A 10 13.16 7.20 17.03
C LEU A 10 12.23 8.34 17.44
N ASP A 11 12.79 9.47 17.88
CA ASP A 11 12.02 10.66 18.27
C ASP A 11 11.49 11.46 17.06
N LYS A 12 12.03 11.24 15.85
CA LYS A 12 11.62 11.91 14.61
C LYS A 12 10.65 11.09 13.78
N VAL A 13 10.83 9.76 13.73
CA VAL A 13 9.90 8.87 13.04
C VAL A 13 8.51 8.88 13.69
N GLY A 14 8.41 9.26 14.97
CA GLY A 14 7.14 9.46 15.65
C GLY A 14 6.22 10.52 15.01
N TYR A 15 6.76 11.44 14.19
CA TYR A 15 5.94 12.39 13.41
C TYR A 15 5.36 11.78 12.13
N LEU A 16 5.79 10.60 11.71
CA LEU A 16 5.29 9.89 10.53
C LEU A 16 3.96 9.18 10.86
N ILE A 17 2.90 9.98 10.99
CA ILE A 17 1.54 9.49 11.25
C ILE A 17 0.53 10.12 10.27
N VAL A 18 -0.60 9.44 10.09
CA VAL A 18 -1.67 9.88 9.18
C VAL A 18 -2.19 11.26 9.59
N GLU A 19 -2.39 11.49 10.88
CA GLU A 19 -2.93 12.72 11.43
C GLU A 19 -2.07 13.94 11.08
N GLN A 20 -0.75 13.80 11.14
CA GLN A 20 0.18 14.87 10.76
C GLN A 20 0.09 15.16 9.26
N ALA A 21 0.07 14.11 8.41
CA ALA A 21 -0.08 14.30 6.96
C ALA A 21 -1.41 14.99 6.60
N LEU A 22 -2.51 14.66 7.27
CA LEU A 22 -3.80 15.33 7.05
C LEU A 22 -3.76 16.80 7.51
N ALA A 23 -3.11 17.09 8.65
CA ALA A 23 -2.92 18.44 9.13
C ALA A 23 -2.07 19.28 8.16
N ASP A 24 -0.99 18.71 7.61
CA ASP A 24 -0.15 19.35 6.59
C ASP A 24 -0.96 19.75 5.36
N TYR A 25 -1.81 18.85 4.85
CA TYR A 25 -2.68 19.16 3.71
C TYR A 25 -3.73 20.22 4.05
N ALA A 26 -4.31 20.20 5.25
CA ALA A 26 -5.29 21.19 5.67
C ALA A 26 -4.69 22.59 5.75
N VAL A 27 -3.49 22.72 6.33
CA VAL A 27 -2.74 23.98 6.39
C VAL A 27 -2.37 24.43 4.98
N LEU A 28 -1.78 23.56 4.17
CA LEU A 28 -1.37 23.88 2.80
C LEU A 28 -2.54 24.40 1.95
N VAL A 29 -3.67 23.70 1.93
CA VAL A 29 -4.84 24.12 1.15
C VAL A 29 -5.37 25.47 1.62
N THR A 30 -5.38 25.71 2.93
CA THR A 30 -5.82 26.99 3.50
C THR A 30 -4.91 28.13 3.05
N GLU A 31 -3.59 27.95 3.14
CA GLU A 31 -2.60 28.94 2.71
C GLU A 31 -2.68 29.22 1.21
N LEU A 32 -2.81 28.17 0.37
CA LEU A 32 -2.97 28.32 -1.07
C LEU A 32 -4.23 29.13 -1.41
N LYS A 33 -5.35 28.89 -0.73
CA LYS A 33 -6.59 29.67 -0.96
C LYS A 33 -6.42 31.15 -0.63
N ILE A 34 -5.64 31.49 0.41
CA ILE A 34 -5.34 32.88 0.75
C ILE A 34 -4.40 33.49 -0.30
N GLN A 35 -3.28 32.82 -0.58
CA GLN A 35 -2.24 33.27 -1.50
C GLN A 35 -2.80 33.58 -2.90
N PHE A 36 -3.71 32.74 -3.40
CA PHE A 36 -4.32 32.88 -4.72
C PHE A 36 -5.67 33.63 -4.70
N LYS A 37 -6.09 34.23 -3.58
CA LYS A 37 -7.39 34.91 -3.42
C LYS A 37 -8.59 34.03 -3.82
N ALA A 38 -8.47 32.72 -3.58
CA ALA A 38 -9.42 31.69 -3.95
C ALA A 38 -10.26 31.21 -2.75
N THR A 39 -10.57 32.09 -1.79
CA THR A 39 -11.18 31.72 -0.49
C THR A 39 -12.55 31.04 -0.62
N GLN A 40 -13.31 31.35 -1.67
CA GLN A 40 -14.62 30.74 -1.97
C GLN A 40 -14.54 29.49 -2.86
N SER A 41 -13.36 29.17 -3.39
CA SER A 41 -13.19 28.03 -4.30
C SER A 41 -13.42 26.71 -3.58
N LYS A 42 -14.13 25.81 -4.26
CA LYS A 42 -14.36 24.44 -3.82
C LYS A 42 -13.11 23.59 -4.00
N VAL A 43 -12.85 22.70 -3.05
CA VAL A 43 -11.66 21.84 -3.07
C VAL A 43 -12.09 20.38 -3.13
N VAL A 44 -11.55 19.65 -4.09
CA VAL A 44 -11.77 18.21 -4.24
C VAL A 44 -10.44 17.48 -4.00
N ALA A 45 -10.43 16.57 -3.04
CA ALA A 45 -9.28 15.71 -2.77
C ALA A 45 -9.30 14.49 -3.71
N PHE A 46 -8.14 14.12 -4.25
CA PHE A 46 -7.98 12.94 -5.11
C PHE A 46 -6.87 12.07 -4.56
N GLY A 47 -7.04 10.75 -4.60
CA GLY A 47 -5.98 9.83 -4.27
C GLY A 47 -6.30 8.38 -4.61
N GLY A 48 -5.24 7.60 -4.85
CA GLY A 48 -5.29 6.16 -5.09
C GLY A 48 -4.62 5.37 -3.96
N SER A 49 -5.09 4.16 -3.67
CA SER A 49 -4.49 3.28 -2.64
C SER A 49 -4.40 3.99 -1.28
N TYR A 50 -3.25 4.03 -0.62
CA TYR A 50 -3.03 4.81 0.61
C TYR A 50 -3.39 6.30 0.43
N GLY A 51 -3.07 6.90 -0.72
CA GLY A 51 -3.49 8.27 -1.02
C GLY A 51 -5.01 8.41 -1.11
N GLY A 52 -5.72 7.37 -1.54
CA GLY A 52 -7.19 7.33 -1.53
C GLY A 52 -7.75 7.25 -0.11
N ILE A 53 -7.09 6.51 0.79
CA ILE A 53 -7.41 6.52 2.22
C ILE A 53 -7.25 7.94 2.78
N LEU A 54 -6.13 8.61 2.47
CA LEU A 54 -5.90 10.00 2.89
C LEU A 54 -6.95 10.95 2.32
N SER A 55 -7.33 10.82 1.04
CA SER A 55 -8.37 11.64 0.42
C SER A 55 -9.73 11.49 1.12
N ALA A 56 -10.15 10.25 1.41
CA ALA A 56 -11.36 9.99 2.19
C ALA A 56 -11.26 10.59 3.60
N TYR A 57 -10.14 10.39 4.29
CA TYR A 57 -9.95 10.90 5.65
C TYR A 57 -9.89 12.42 5.70
N MET A 58 -9.31 13.08 4.70
CA MET A 58 -9.36 14.53 4.57
C MET A 58 -10.81 15.04 4.52
N ARG A 59 -11.68 14.40 3.71
CA ARG A 59 -13.09 14.78 3.67
C ARG A 59 -13.81 14.51 4.99
N PHE A 60 -13.50 13.42 5.69
CA PHE A 60 -14.14 13.11 6.98
C PHE A 60 -13.66 14.00 8.13
N LYS A 61 -12.36 14.33 8.20
CA LYS A 61 -11.76 15.06 9.32
C LYS A 61 -11.72 16.57 9.11
N TYR A 62 -11.61 17.03 7.87
CA TYR A 62 -11.57 18.44 7.50
C TYR A 62 -12.66 18.80 6.48
N PRO A 63 -13.95 18.55 6.77
CA PRO A 63 -15.04 18.85 5.83
C PRO A 63 -15.23 20.35 5.57
N ASN A 64 -14.64 21.21 6.42
CA ASN A 64 -14.57 22.66 6.24
C ASN A 64 -13.49 23.10 5.23
N VAL A 65 -12.51 22.24 4.93
CA VAL A 65 -11.42 22.51 3.98
C VAL A 65 -11.66 21.81 2.65
N ILE A 66 -12.13 20.55 2.69
CA ILE A 66 -12.34 19.70 1.51
C ILE A 66 -13.83 19.49 1.28
N ASP A 67 -14.36 19.91 0.13
CA ASP A 67 -15.79 19.80 -0.20
C ASP A 67 -16.17 18.41 -0.73
N ALA A 68 -15.27 17.73 -1.43
CA ALA A 68 -15.48 16.38 -1.95
C ALA A 68 -14.18 15.59 -2.03
N ALA A 69 -14.27 14.26 -2.11
CA ALA A 69 -13.12 13.37 -2.23
C ALA A 69 -13.38 12.23 -3.21
N LEU A 70 -12.40 11.95 -4.07
CA LEU A 70 -12.31 10.71 -4.84
C LEU A 70 -11.23 9.82 -4.21
N ALA A 71 -11.66 8.70 -3.62
CA ALA A 71 -10.81 7.70 -3.00
C ALA A 71 -10.74 6.44 -3.87
N ALA A 72 -9.85 6.45 -4.88
CA ALA A 72 -9.74 5.37 -5.84
C ALA A 72 -8.99 4.17 -5.24
N SER A 73 -9.57 2.96 -5.35
CA SER A 73 -8.98 1.70 -4.87
C SER A 73 -8.38 1.81 -3.46
N ALA A 74 -9.08 2.52 -2.57
CA ALA A 74 -8.61 2.81 -1.22
C ALA A 74 -9.04 1.68 -0.26
N PRO A 75 -8.12 0.87 0.29
CA PRO A 75 -8.49 -0.27 1.12
C PRO A 75 -8.77 0.15 2.58
N ILE A 76 -9.70 1.11 2.77
CA ILE A 76 -10.00 1.72 4.08
C ILE A 76 -10.36 0.65 5.12
N TYR A 77 -11.20 -0.31 4.73
CA TYR A 77 -11.64 -1.38 5.64
C TYR A 77 -10.54 -2.42 5.91
N MET A 78 -9.56 -2.59 5.02
CA MET A 78 -8.48 -3.56 5.22
C MET A 78 -7.64 -3.24 6.46
N LEU A 79 -7.55 -1.96 6.84
CA LEU A 79 -6.92 -1.51 8.08
C LEU A 79 -7.63 -2.02 9.35
N THR A 80 -8.91 -2.40 9.23
CA THR A 80 -9.74 -2.89 10.34
C THR A 80 -9.86 -4.41 10.39
N PHE A 81 -9.36 -5.11 9.37
CA PHE A 81 -9.49 -6.56 9.26
C PHE A 81 -8.69 -7.29 10.34
N LYS A 82 -9.34 -8.29 10.95
CA LYS A 82 -8.78 -9.16 11.99
C LYS A 82 -8.88 -10.62 11.57
N GLY A 83 -7.92 -11.44 12.02
CA GLY A 83 -7.90 -12.88 11.74
C GLY A 83 -7.93 -13.21 10.24
N SER A 84 -8.77 -14.18 9.87
CA SER A 84 -8.91 -14.69 8.50
C SER A 84 -9.42 -13.66 7.49
N GLN A 85 -9.98 -12.53 7.92
CA GLN A 85 -10.36 -11.44 7.00
C GLN A 85 -9.16 -10.87 6.22
N ARG A 86 -7.94 -11.05 6.73
CA ARG A 86 -6.70 -10.62 6.04
C ARG A 86 -6.36 -11.49 4.84
N GLU A 87 -6.92 -12.69 4.75
CA GLU A 87 -6.64 -13.64 3.66
C GLU A 87 -7.33 -13.25 2.33
N PHE A 88 -8.33 -12.36 2.40
CA PHE A 88 -9.05 -11.85 1.22
C PHE A 88 -8.11 -11.37 0.10
N PHE A 89 -7.00 -10.72 0.44
CA PHE A 89 -6.09 -10.16 -0.56
C PHE A 89 -5.51 -11.27 -1.47
N PHE A 90 -4.97 -12.34 -0.89
CA PHE A 90 -4.37 -13.42 -1.67
C PHE A 90 -5.41 -14.29 -2.37
N PHE A 91 -6.62 -14.39 -1.80
CA PHE A 91 -7.75 -15.02 -2.49
C PHE A 91 -8.09 -14.25 -3.79
N ALA A 92 -8.25 -12.93 -3.71
CA ALA A 92 -8.54 -12.09 -4.87
C ALA A 92 -7.42 -12.17 -5.93
N VAL A 93 -6.15 -12.18 -5.50
CA VAL A 93 -5.02 -12.39 -6.42
C VAL A 93 -5.15 -13.74 -7.13
N THR A 94 -5.48 -14.81 -6.41
CA THR A 94 -5.64 -16.14 -7.02
C THR A 94 -6.81 -16.17 -8.02
N GLU A 95 -7.90 -15.48 -7.70
CA GLU A 95 -9.07 -15.33 -8.57
C GLU A 95 -8.72 -14.58 -9.86
N ASP A 96 -7.87 -13.54 -9.80
CA ASP A 96 -7.39 -12.84 -11.01
C ASP A 96 -6.65 -13.80 -11.97
N PHE A 97 -5.78 -14.67 -11.43
CA PHE A 97 -5.09 -15.68 -12.26
C PHE A 97 -6.04 -16.74 -12.80
N LEU A 98 -7.01 -17.19 -11.99
CA LEU A 98 -8.03 -18.13 -12.41
C LEU A 98 -8.87 -17.59 -13.58
N ASN A 99 -9.22 -16.29 -13.52
CA ASN A 99 -9.99 -15.62 -14.56
C ASN A 99 -9.18 -15.38 -15.84
N ALA A 100 -7.84 -15.30 -15.74
CA ALA A 100 -6.95 -15.19 -16.89
C ALA A 100 -6.74 -16.55 -17.58
N ASP A 101 -6.53 -17.61 -16.78
CA ASP A 101 -6.34 -18.99 -17.24
C ASP A 101 -6.77 -19.98 -16.15
N PRO A 102 -7.76 -20.86 -16.40
CA PRO A 102 -8.26 -21.81 -15.40
C PRO A 102 -7.21 -22.74 -14.80
N ASP A 103 -6.16 -23.08 -15.54
CA ASP A 103 -5.12 -24.01 -15.10
C ASP A 103 -3.97 -23.30 -14.37
N CYS A 104 -3.86 -21.96 -14.51
CA CYS A 104 -2.73 -21.19 -13.98
C CYS A 104 -2.55 -21.29 -12.45
N PRO A 105 -3.60 -21.17 -11.62
CA PRO A 105 -3.46 -21.40 -10.17
C PRO A 105 -2.88 -22.78 -9.85
N GLY A 106 -3.26 -23.83 -10.59
CA GLY A 106 -2.73 -25.19 -10.42
C GLY A 106 -1.24 -25.28 -10.73
N TYR A 107 -0.77 -24.62 -11.79
CA TYR A 107 0.66 -24.54 -12.10
C TYR A 107 1.45 -23.78 -11.04
N VAL A 108 0.91 -22.68 -10.51
CA VAL A 108 1.55 -21.90 -9.44
C VAL A 108 1.67 -22.72 -8.16
N VAL A 109 0.62 -23.42 -7.74
CA VAL A 109 0.65 -24.32 -6.57
C VAL A 109 1.70 -25.42 -6.76
N THR A 110 1.69 -26.10 -7.91
CA THR A 110 2.67 -27.14 -8.23
C THR A 110 4.10 -26.62 -8.18
N ALA A 111 4.34 -25.39 -8.68
CA ALA A 111 5.66 -24.77 -8.61
C ALA A 111 6.10 -24.54 -7.16
N PHE A 112 5.22 -24.08 -6.27
CA PHE A 112 5.54 -23.92 -4.84
C PHE A 112 5.80 -25.26 -4.13
N GLU A 113 5.10 -26.33 -4.49
CA GLU A 113 5.39 -27.68 -3.97
C GLU A 113 6.78 -28.16 -4.41
N MET A 114 7.15 -27.91 -5.67
CA MET A 114 8.48 -28.21 -6.18
C MET A 114 9.58 -27.40 -5.49
N LEU A 115 9.30 -26.13 -5.16
CA LEU A 115 10.22 -25.29 -4.38
C LEU A 115 10.51 -25.93 -3.01
N GLU A 116 9.49 -26.35 -2.27
CA GLU A 116 9.66 -26.99 -0.96
C GLU A 116 10.36 -28.35 -1.07
N MET A 117 10.04 -29.16 -2.08
CA MET A 117 10.76 -30.42 -2.33
C MET A 117 12.25 -30.20 -2.58
N LEU A 118 12.62 -29.20 -3.38
CA LEU A 118 14.03 -28.87 -3.64
C LEU A 118 14.71 -28.31 -2.39
N LYS A 119 14.06 -27.40 -1.66
CA LYS A 119 14.58 -26.88 -0.38
C LYS A 119 14.90 -28.01 0.61
N ASN A 120 14.04 -29.03 0.70
CA ASN A 120 14.24 -30.18 1.59
C ASN A 120 15.41 -31.09 1.19
N GLN A 121 15.98 -30.94 -0.02
CA GLN A 121 17.21 -31.62 -0.44
C GLN A 121 18.49 -30.91 0.05
N GLY A 122 18.36 -29.84 0.84
CA GLY A 122 19.48 -29.11 1.41
C GLY A 122 20.28 -28.33 0.37
N SER A 123 21.60 -28.22 0.57
CA SER A 123 22.47 -27.35 -0.24
C SER A 123 22.40 -27.63 -1.75
N LYS A 124 22.26 -28.90 -2.15
CA LYS A 124 22.11 -29.28 -3.56
C LYS A 124 20.83 -28.72 -4.17
N GLY A 125 19.71 -28.83 -3.45
CA GLY A 125 18.43 -28.33 -3.92
C GLY A 125 18.35 -26.81 -3.90
N LEU A 126 18.94 -26.14 -2.90
CA LEU A 126 19.06 -24.67 -2.87
C LEU A 126 19.94 -24.11 -4.00
N ALA A 127 21.04 -24.81 -4.34
CA ALA A 127 21.86 -24.48 -5.49
C ALA A 127 21.09 -24.63 -6.81
N GLU A 128 20.29 -25.70 -6.93
CA GLU A 128 19.44 -25.92 -8.10
C GLU A 128 18.34 -24.84 -8.22
N LEU A 129 17.71 -24.46 -7.11
CA LEU A 129 16.76 -23.33 -7.08
C LEU A 129 17.41 -22.03 -7.52
N SER A 130 18.62 -21.74 -7.01
CA SER A 130 19.39 -20.57 -7.39
C SER A 130 19.67 -20.54 -8.90
N ARG A 131 19.97 -21.71 -9.48
CA ARG A 131 20.19 -21.88 -10.92
C ARG A 131 18.90 -21.72 -11.75
N LEU A 132 17.82 -22.38 -11.35
CA LEU A 132 16.53 -22.37 -12.05
C LEU A 132 15.91 -20.96 -12.10
N PHE A 133 15.90 -20.27 -10.96
CA PHE A 133 15.38 -18.90 -10.83
C PHE A 133 16.39 -17.83 -11.22
N LYS A 134 17.62 -18.23 -11.57
CA LYS A 134 18.72 -17.34 -11.96
C LYS A 134 18.95 -16.23 -10.92
N LEU A 135 19.03 -16.60 -9.65
CA LEU A 135 19.18 -15.67 -8.55
C LEU A 135 20.58 -15.04 -8.54
N CYS A 136 20.66 -13.75 -8.22
CA CYS A 136 21.93 -13.01 -8.16
C CYS A 136 22.85 -13.48 -7.02
N LYS A 137 22.26 -14.02 -5.95
CA LYS A 137 22.96 -14.58 -4.79
C LYS A 137 22.47 -16.01 -4.58
N PRO A 138 23.37 -16.97 -4.34
CA PRO A 138 22.98 -18.32 -3.95
C PRO A 138 22.13 -18.30 -2.68
N LEU A 139 21.13 -19.18 -2.64
CA LEU A 139 20.32 -19.50 -1.46
C LEU A 139 21.08 -20.39 -0.46
#